data_AF-A0A0R2X9Y2-F1
#
_entry.id   AF-A0A0R2X9Y2-F1
#
_cell.length_a   1.000
_cell.length_b   1.000
_cell.length_c   1.000
_cell.angle_alpha   90.00
_cell.angle_beta   90.00
_cell.angle_gamma   90.00
#
_symmetry.space_group_name_H-M   'P 1'
#
loop_
_entity.id
_entity.type
_entity.pdbx_description
1 polymer ?
#
loop_
_entity_poly.entity_id
_entity_poly.type
_entity_poly.pdbx_seq_one_letter_code
_entity_poly.pdbx_strand_id
1 'polypeptide(L)'
;MKIELLVAGKLFASHTTNTDGRTQDPLIASGSLEKGEYEIRFHVGSYFQEKNFLDIVPIRFLITDPSQNFHVPLLCSPWSYTAYRGS
;
A
#
# COMPACT_ATOMS: atom_id res chain seq x y z
N MET A 1 -4.42 -9.73 3.09
CA MET A 1 -3.61 -9.59 1.86
C MET A 1 -2.20 -9.15 2.23
N LYS A 2 -1.15 -9.74 1.63
CA LYS A 2 0.23 -9.26 1.85
C LYS A 2 0.43 -7.91 1.18
N ILE A 3 1.11 -6.99 1.86
CA ILE A 3 1.53 -5.70 1.33
C ILE A 3 2.99 -5.41 1.71
N GLU A 4 3.69 -4.68 0.86
CA GLU A 4 5.06 -4.24 1.11
C GLU A 4 5.14 -2.72 0.94
N LEU A 5 5.81 -2.05 1.88
CA LEU A 5 6.14 -0.63 1.77
C LEU A 5 7.58 -0.50 1.30
N LEU A 6 7.79 0.32 0.28
CA LEU A 6 9.11 0.74 -0.16
C LEU A 6 9.27 2.25 0.03
N VAL A 7 10.48 2.65 0.41
CA VAL A 7 10.91 4.04 0.55
C VAL A 7 12.11 4.25 -0.36
N ALA A 8 12.03 5.23 -1.27
CA ALA A 8 13.06 5.47 -2.29
C ALA A 8 13.47 4.17 -3.04
N GLY A 9 12.49 3.34 -3.40
CA GLY A 9 12.69 2.09 -4.14
C GLY A 9 13.28 0.92 -3.33
N LYS A 10 13.49 1.07 -2.02
CA LYS A 10 14.00 0.02 -1.14
C LYS A 10 12.90 -0.53 -0.24
N LEU A 11 12.83 -1.85 -0.07
CA LEU A 11 11.92 -2.50 0.87
C LEU A 11 12.17 -1.96 2.28
N PHE A 12 11.14 -1.39 2.87
CA PHE A 12 11.17 -0.84 4.22
C PHE A 12 10.44 -1.76 5.20
N ALA A 13 9.25 -2.24 4.82
CA ALA A 13 8.45 -3.13 5.64
C ALA A 13 7.55 -4.06 4.82
N SER A 14 7.13 -5.17 5.43
CA SER A 14 6.17 -6.13 4.86
C SER A 14 5.13 -6.48 5.91
N HIS A 15 3.86 -6.44 5.53
CA HIS A 15 2.71 -6.69 6.41
C HIS A 15 1.65 -7.57 5.73
N THR A 16 0.72 -8.06 6.54
CA THR A 16 -0.52 -8.69 6.06
C THR A 16 -1.71 -7.92 6.62
N THR A 17 -2.64 -7.53 5.75
CA THR A 17 -3.88 -6.88 6.19
C THR A 17 -4.75 -7.86 6.99
N ASN A 18 -5.46 -7.32 7.98
CA ASN A 18 -6.46 -8.02 8.78
C ASN A 18 -7.77 -8.25 7.98
N THR A 19 -8.79 -8.77 8.67
CA THR A 19 -10.12 -9.05 8.10
C THR A 19 -10.85 -7.80 7.61
N ASP A 20 -10.51 -6.63 8.15
CA ASP A 20 -11.08 -5.33 7.76
C ASP A 20 -10.27 -4.66 6.64
N GLY A 21 -9.29 -5.36 6.06
CA GLY A 21 -8.47 -4.86 4.97
C GLY A 21 -7.40 -3.83 5.38
N ARG A 22 -7.10 -3.69 6.68
CA ARG A 22 -6.13 -2.73 7.22
C ARG A 22 -4.92 -3.41 7.84
N THR A 23 -3.82 -2.70 8.02
CA THR A 23 -2.76 -3.16 8.93
C THR A 23 -3.15 -2.87 10.37
N GLN A 24 -2.61 -3.66 11.30
CA GLN A 24 -2.85 -3.44 12.74
C GLN A 24 -2.30 -2.09 13.19
N ASP A 25 -1.08 -1.78 12.76
CA ASP A 25 -0.38 -0.53 13.02
C ASP A 25 -0.17 0.26 11.72
N PRO A 26 0.03 1.59 11.79
CA PRO A 26 0.44 2.38 10.63
C PRO A 26 1.72 1.82 9.98
N LEU A 27 1.79 1.87 8.65
CA LEU A 27 2.97 1.41 7.90
C LEU A 27 4.24 2.21 8.23
N ILE A 28 4.06 3.47 8.61
CA ILE A 28 5.10 4.35 9.13
C ILE A 28 4.55 4.96 10.41
N ALA A 29 5.32 4.88 11.49
CA ALA A 29 4.94 5.47 12.77
C ALA A 29 4.70 6.99 12.64
N SER A 30 3.75 7.51 13.39
CA SER A 30 3.48 8.95 13.43
C SER A 30 4.76 9.74 13.76
N GLY A 31 5.02 10.82 13.02
CA GLY A 31 6.23 11.63 13.15
C GLY A 31 7.50 11.05 12.52
N SER A 32 7.45 9.84 11.93
CA SER A 32 8.58 9.22 11.20
C SER A 32 8.42 9.33 9.67
N LEU A 33 7.37 9.99 9.21
CA LEU A 33 7.16 10.23 7.78
C LEU A 33 8.12 11.31 7.30
N GLU A 34 8.72 11.10 6.13
CA GLU A 34 9.64 12.05 5.51
C GLU A 34 9.15 12.44 4.11
N LYS A 35 9.66 13.56 3.60
CA LYS A 35 9.38 13.98 2.23
C LYS A 35 10.10 13.06 1.27
N GLY A 36 9.40 12.49 0.29
CA GLY A 36 10.02 11.57 -0.67
C GLY A 36 9.05 10.73 -1.46
N GLU A 37 9.62 9.78 -2.19
CA GLU A 37 8.87 8.77 -2.96
C GLU A 37 8.66 7.51 -2.14
N TYR A 38 7.42 7.05 -2.14
CA TYR A 38 6.97 5.84 -1.47
C TYR A 38 6.21 4.96 -2.46
N GLU A 39 6.26 3.65 -2.25
CA GLU A 39 5.48 2.67 -3.01
C GLU A 39 4.86 1.67 -2.04
N ILE A 40 3.56 1.42 -2.18
CA ILE A 40 2.92 0.26 -1.54
C ILE A 40 2.65 -0.78 -2.62
N ARG A 41 3.19 -1.98 -2.45
CA ARG A 41 2.88 -3.14 -3.30
C ARG A 41 1.81 -3.99 -2.66
N PHE A 42 0.70 -4.16 -3.35
CA PHE A 42 -0.38 -5.04 -2.93
C PHE A 42 -0.28 -6.36 -3.69
N HIS A 43 -0.15 -7.47 -2.96
CA HIS A 43 -0.02 -8.82 -3.54
C HIS A 43 -1.42 -9.39 -3.86
N VAL A 44 -2.09 -8.80 -4.84
CA VAL A 44 -3.48 -9.09 -5.25
C VAL A 44 -3.62 -10.50 -5.83
N GLY A 45 -2.66 -10.93 -6.64
CA GLY A 45 -2.63 -12.23 -7.28
C GLY A 45 -2.68 -13.37 -6.27
N SER A 46 -1.81 -13.30 -5.26
CA SER A 46 -1.78 -14.27 -4.16
C SER A 46 -3.02 -14.20 -3.26
N TYR A 47 -3.68 -13.04 -3.18
CA TYR A 47 -4.89 -12.88 -2.36
C TYR A 47 -6.11 -13.56 -2.97
N PHE A 48 -6.34 -13.40 -4.28
CA PHE A 48 -7.50 -14.00 -4.94
C PHE A 48 -7.29 -15.47 -5.35
N GLN A 49 -6.05 -15.96 -5.45
CA GLN A 49 -5.73 -17.37 -5.76
C GLN A 49 -6.33 -17.95 -7.07
N GLU A 50 -6.82 -17.08 -7.97
CA GLU A 50 -7.39 -17.43 -9.28
C GLU A 50 -6.43 -17.08 -10.44
N LYS A 51 -6.83 -17.39 -11.69
CA LYS A 51 -6.14 -16.88 -12.89
C LYS A 51 -6.35 -15.37 -13.01
N ASN A 52 -5.52 -14.62 -12.30
CA ASN A 52 -5.65 -13.18 -12.18
C ASN A 52 -4.89 -12.45 -13.28
N PHE A 53 -5.46 -11.38 -13.82
CA PHE A 53 -4.73 -10.45 -14.68
C PHE A 53 -3.76 -9.60 -13.86
N LEU A 54 -4.15 -9.27 -12.63
CA LEU A 54 -3.34 -8.50 -11.67
C LEU A 54 -2.63 -9.44 -10.68
N ASP A 55 -1.29 -9.39 -10.65
CA ASP A 55 -0.47 -10.10 -9.66
C ASP A 55 -0.04 -9.18 -8.52
N ILE A 56 0.91 -8.27 -8.77
CA ILE A 56 1.31 -7.23 -7.82
C ILE A 56 0.83 -5.89 -8.35
N VAL A 57 0.09 -5.15 -7.53
CA VAL A 57 -0.38 -3.79 -7.83
C VAL A 57 0.48 -2.78 -7.05
N PRO A 58 1.43 -2.08 -7.69
CA PRO A 58 2.20 -1.02 -7.04
C PRO A 58 1.47 0.32 -7.09
N ILE A 59 1.34 0.98 -5.94
CA ILE A 59 0.87 2.36 -5.84
C ILE A 59 2.05 3.23 -5.40
N ARG A 60 2.60 4.00 -6.36
CA ARG A 60 3.64 5.00 -6.11
C ARG A 60 3.02 6.36 -5.82
N PHE A 61 3.54 7.03 -4.81
CA PHE A 61 3.07 8.36 -4.43
C PHE A 61 4.20 9.18 -3.80
N LEU A 62 4.00 10.50 -3.78
CA LEU A 62 4.93 11.45 -3.20
C LEU A 62 4.35 11.98 -1.88
N ILE A 63 5.20 11.98 -0.86
CA ILE A 63 4.96 12.79 0.34
C ILE A 63 5.61 14.14 0.09
N THR A 64 4.80 15.20 0.06
CA THR A 64 5.26 16.59 -0.09
C THR A 64 5.26 17.34 1.24
N ASP A 65 4.34 17.00 2.14
CA ASP A 65 4.20 17.57 3.48
C ASP A 65 4.09 16.42 4.50
N PRO A 66 5.18 16.12 5.23
CA PRO A 66 5.21 15.02 6.19
C PRO A 66 4.36 15.24 7.45
N SER A 67 3.81 16.44 7.66
CA SER A 67 2.92 16.72 8.79
C SER A 67 1.48 16.20 8.58
N GLN A 68 1.14 15.82 7.34
CA GLN A 68 -0.19 15.33 6.98
C GLN A 68 -0.31 13.82 7.19
N ASN A 69 -1.54 13.36 7.43
CA ASN A 69 -1.85 11.95 7.39
C ASN A 69 -2.02 11.49 5.93
N PHE A 70 -1.49 10.32 5.62
CA PHE A 70 -1.61 9.69 4.31
C PHE A 70 -2.34 8.37 4.43
N HIS A 71 -3.57 8.35 3.94
CA HIS A 71 -4.35 7.14 3.77
C HIS A 71 -4.40 6.80 2.28
N VAL A 72 -4.02 5.57 1.92
CA VAL A 72 -3.95 5.12 0.52
C VAL A 72 -4.83 3.86 0.36
N PRO A 73 -6.15 4.01 0.18
CA PRO A 73 -7.05 2.89 -0.05
C PRO A 73 -6.80 2.21 -1.39
N LEU A 74 -7.04 0.90 -1.43
CA LEU A 74 -7.13 0.10 -2.65
C LEU A 74 -8.49 -0.60 -2.69
N LEU A 75 -9.26 -0.36 -3.75
CA LEU A 75 -10.36 -1.23 -4.16
C LEU A 75 -9.87 -2.07 -5.32
N CYS A 76 -10.00 -3.39 -5.25
CA CYS A 76 -9.48 -4.27 -6.30
C CYS A 76 -10.37 -5.49 -6.55
N SER A 77 -10.24 -5.99 -7.77
CA SER A 77 -10.68 -7.31 -8.22
C SER A 77 -9.47 -8.00 -8.91
N PRO A 78 -9.59 -9.27 -9.32
CA PRO A 78 -8.56 -9.90 -10.15
C PRO A 78 -8.21 -9.20 -11.47
N TRP A 79 -9.07 -8.28 -11.96
CA TRP A 79 -8.95 -7.67 -13.29
C TRP A 79 -8.87 -6.15 -13.29
N SER A 80 -9.16 -5.49 -12.17
CA SER A 80 -9.19 -4.04 -12.07
C SER A 80 -8.86 -3.56 -10.66
N TYR A 81 -8.39 -2.33 -10.55
CA TYR A 81 -8.23 -1.67 -9.27
C TYR A 81 -8.44 -0.17 -9.39
N THR A 82 -8.77 0.44 -8.24
CA THR A 82 -8.79 1.89 -8.04
C THR A 82 -8.05 2.19 -6.76
N ALA A 83 -7.18 3.20 -6.81
CA ALA A 83 -6.49 3.74 -5.65
C ALA A 83 -6.62 5.27 -5.66
N TYR A 84 -6.62 5.86 -4.47
CA TYR A 84 -6.74 7.30 -4.28
C TYR A 84 -6.10 7.72 -2.96
N ARG A 85 -5.91 9.03 -2.76
CA ARG A 85 -5.54 9.58 -1.46
C ARG A 85 -6.81 9.82 -0.64
N GLY A 86 -6.97 9.07 0.45
CA GLY A 86 -8.05 9.27 1.40
C GLY A 86 -7.80 10.46 2.33
N SER A 87 -8.87 10.93 2.98
CA SER A 87 -8.85 11.92 4.07
C SER A 87 -8.40 11.31 5.39
#